data_AF-A0A0F9F0A7-F1
#
_entry.id   AF-A0A0F9F0A7-F1
#
_cell.length_a   1.000
_cell.length_b   1.000
_cell.length_c   1.000
_cell.angle_alpha   90.00
_cell.angle_beta   90.00
_cell.angle_gamma   90.00
#
_symmetry.space_group_name_H-M   'P 1'
#
loop_
_entity.id
_entity.type
_entity.pdbx_description
1 polymer ?
#
loop_
_entity_poly.entity_id
_entity_poly.type
_entity_poly.pdbx_seq_one_letter_code
_entity_poly.pdbx_strand_id
1 'polypeptide(L)'
;MVRAVIIVDPNEIIRLALFYPQELGRNIDEIVRIVKDLKTVDKENVLIPANWPNNELVGSPVIIPPPTDEEAAAKSSDEYRCYDWWFCYKSLDYD
;
A
#
# COMPACT_ATOMS: atom_id res chain seq x y z
N MET A 1 -1.24 26.78 14.66
CA MET A 1 -1.24 25.48 15.35
C MET A 1 -1.62 24.41 14.32
N VAL A 2 -1.07 23.19 14.39
CA VAL A 2 -1.41 22.09 13.46
C VAL A 2 -2.01 20.91 14.22
N ARG A 3 -2.79 20.08 13.52
CA ARG A 3 -3.30 18.79 14.02
C ARG A 3 -2.47 17.67 13.39
N ALA A 4 -1.52 17.14 14.15
CA ALA A 4 -0.67 16.05 13.70
C ALA A 4 -1.32 14.68 13.94
N VAL A 5 -1.09 13.75 13.01
CA VAL A 5 -1.34 12.32 13.16
C VAL A 5 -0.04 11.60 12.82
N ILE A 6 0.47 10.81 13.75
CA ILE A 6 1.67 10.00 13.55
C ILE A 6 1.26 8.53 13.73
N ILE A 7 1.52 7.72 12.71
CA ILE A 7 1.30 6.27 12.76
C ILE A 7 2.64 5.62 13.05
N VAL A 8 2.72 4.91 14.16
CA VAL A 8 3.90 4.19 14.63
C VAL A 8 3.56 2.70 14.66
N ASP A 9 4.45 1.87 14.13
CA ASP A 9 4.27 0.41 14.13
C ASP A 9 4.76 -0.24 15.45
N PRO A 10 4.55 -1.56 15.65
CA PRO A 10 5.00 -2.25 16.84
C PRO A 10 6.52 -2.27 17.06
N ASN A 11 7.32 -1.93 16.03
CA ASN A 11 8.78 -1.84 16.12
C ASN A 11 9.24 -0.40 16.42
N GLU A 12 8.33 0.46 16.88
CA GLU A 12 8.60 1.87 17.20
C GLU A 12 9.03 2.71 15.99
N ILE A 13 8.74 2.25 14.77
CA ILE A 13 9.06 2.95 13.53
C ILE A 13 7.89 3.84 13.13
N ILE A 14 8.17 5.12 12.85
CA ILE A 14 7.20 6.04 12.26
C ILE A 14 6.96 5.61 10.81
N ARG A 15 5.75 5.17 10.51
CA ARG A 15 5.34 4.74 9.16
C ARG A 15 4.73 5.85 8.33
N LEU A 16 4.06 6.81 8.98
CA LEU A 16 3.38 7.90 8.29
C LEU A 16 3.13 9.08 9.24
N ALA A 17 3.25 10.30 8.71
CA ALA A 17 2.91 11.53 9.41
C ALA A 17 2.01 12.42 8.54
N LEU A 18 0.86 12.83 9.08
CA LEU A 18 -0.07 13.77 8.43
C LEU A 18 -0.19 15.04 9.28
N PHE A 19 -0.18 16.18 8.62
CA PHE A 19 -0.32 17.48 9.25
C PHE A 19 -1.51 18.22 8.64
N TYR A 20 -2.57 18.36 9.42
CA TYR A 20 -3.75 19.15 9.05
C TYR A 20 -3.67 20.54 9.69
N PRO A 21 -4.18 21.59 9.03
CA PRO A 21 -4.28 22.90 9.65
C PRO A 21 -5.37 22.91 10.74
N GLN A 22 -5.48 23.98 11.53
CA GLN A 22 -6.36 24.03 12.69
C GLN A 22 -7.85 24.06 12.29
N GLU A 23 -8.14 24.74 11.19
CA GLU A 23 -9.44 25.04 10.61
C GLU A 23 -10.08 23.87 9.85
N LEU A 24 -9.29 22.84 9.47
CA LEU A 24 -9.77 21.71 8.70
C LEU A 24 -9.81 20.42 9.53
N GLY A 25 -10.95 19.74 9.49
CA GLY A 25 -11.13 18.43 10.10
C GLY A 25 -10.30 17.34 9.41
N ARG A 26 -9.98 16.28 10.15
CA ARG A 26 -9.29 15.09 9.61
C ARG A 26 -10.30 14.16 8.96
N ASN A 27 -9.88 13.46 7.91
CA ASN A 27 -10.62 12.30 7.40
C ASN A 27 -10.22 11.06 8.23
N ILE A 28 -11.12 10.61 9.11
CA ILE A 28 -10.84 9.46 9.99
C ILE A 28 -10.87 8.14 9.22
N ASP A 29 -11.77 8.01 8.24
CA ASP A 29 -11.85 6.80 7.42
C ASP A 29 -10.55 6.57 6.64
N GLU A 30 -9.90 7.65 6.18
CA GLU A 30 -8.59 7.57 5.55
C GLU A 30 -7.49 7.10 6.51
N ILE A 31 -7.51 7.57 7.76
CA ILE A 31 -6.54 7.12 8.77
C ILE A 31 -6.75 5.62 9.06
N VAL A 32 -8.00 5.17 9.18
CA VAL A 32 -8.31 3.74 9.38
C VAL A 32 -7.89 2.91 8.18
N ARG A 33 -8.11 3.40 6.96
CA ARG A 33 -7.66 2.76 5.71
C ARG A 33 -6.15 2.61 5.71
N ILE A 34 -5.40 3.68 5.95
CA ILE A 34 -3.93 3.66 6.00
C ILE A 34 -3.42 2.61 7.01
N VAL A 35 -4.00 2.54 8.21
CA VAL A 35 -3.57 1.54 9.21
C VAL A 35 -3.85 0.11 8.73
N LYS A 36 -5.01 -0.15 8.10
CA LYS A 36 -5.31 -1.47 7.53
C LYS A 36 -4.33 -1.83 6.41
N ASP A 37 -4.08 -0.88 5.52
CA ASP A 37 -3.19 -1.04 4.37
C ASP A 37 -1.76 -1.33 4.82
N LEU A 38 -1.23 -0.58 5.80
CA LEU A 38 0.10 -0.83 6.37
C LEU A 38 0.20 -2.24 6.99
N LYS A 39 -0.85 -2.70 7.66
CA LYS A 39 -0.88 -4.07 8.20
C LYS A 39 -0.89 -5.13 7.08
N THR A 40 -1.58 -4.86 5.97
CA THR A 40 -1.55 -5.73 4.79
C THR A 40 -0.17 -5.76 4.13
N VAL A 41 0.48 -4.60 3.98
CA VAL A 41 1.86 -4.49 3.47
C VAL A 41 2.80 -5.36 4.29
N ASP A 42 2.75 -5.24 5.62
CA ASP A 42 3.64 -5.97 6.52
C ASP A 42 3.36 -7.48 6.53
N LYS A 43 2.10 -7.89 6.43
CA LYS A 43 1.70 -9.31 6.45
C LYS A 43 2.01 -10.03 5.14
N GLU A 44 1.70 -9.40 4.01
CA GLU A 44 1.73 -10.06 2.69
C GLU A 44 2.99 -9.74 1.88
N ASN A 45 3.81 -8.79 2.36
CA ASN A 45 5.00 -8.26 1.68
C ASN A 45 4.67 -7.73 0.27
N VAL A 46 3.67 -6.85 0.21
CA VAL A 46 3.12 -6.26 -1.02
C VAL A 46 3.06 -4.75 -0.93
N LEU A 47 2.82 -4.09 -2.06
CA LEU A 47 2.59 -2.66 -2.17
C LEU A 47 1.10 -2.38 -2.42
N ILE A 48 0.59 -1.28 -1.87
CA ILE A 48 -0.82 -0.91 -1.98
C ILE A 48 -0.97 0.18 -3.05
N PRO A 49 -1.82 -0.03 -4.09
CA PRO A 49 -2.03 0.97 -5.12
C PRO A 49 -2.81 2.18 -4.61
N ALA A 50 -2.81 3.27 -5.37
CA ALA A 50 -3.61 4.44 -5.06
C ALA A 50 -5.11 4.08 -4.93
N ASN A 51 -5.82 4.70 -3.99
CA ASN A 51 -7.26 4.48 -3.76
C ASN A 51 -7.68 3.03 -3.50
N TRP A 52 -6.76 2.14 -3.11
CA TRP A 52 -7.09 0.75 -2.78
C TRP A 52 -8.15 0.68 -1.65
N PRO A 53 -9.14 -0.23 -1.72
CA PRO A 53 -9.31 -1.34 -2.68
C PRO A 53 -10.09 -0.96 -3.96
N ASN A 54 -10.29 0.32 -4.22
CA ASN A 54 -11.03 0.83 -5.38
C ASN A 54 -10.09 1.50 -6.40
N ASN A 55 -8.89 0.93 -6.60
CA ASN A 55 -7.95 1.49 -7.57
C ASN A 55 -8.56 1.46 -8.99
N GLU A 56 -8.35 2.52 -9.74
CA GLU A 56 -8.95 2.69 -11.08
C GLU A 56 -8.38 1.73 -12.14
N LEU A 57 -7.13 1.26 -11.97
CA LEU A 57 -6.47 0.36 -12.92
C LEU A 57 -6.58 -1.11 -12.54
N VAL A 58 -6.30 -1.43 -11.27
CA VAL A 58 -6.25 -2.83 -10.81
C VAL A 58 -7.45 -3.21 -9.96
N GLY A 59 -8.15 -2.28 -9.32
CA GLY A 59 -9.22 -2.54 -8.36
C GLY A 59 -8.69 -2.85 -6.96
N SER A 60 -9.10 -4.00 -6.42
CA SER A 60 -8.70 -4.54 -5.12
C SER A 60 -7.42 -5.42 -5.06
N PRO A 61 -6.77 -5.84 -6.16
CA PRO A 61 -5.44 -6.44 -6.13
C PRO A 61 -4.38 -5.53 -5.51
N VAL A 62 -3.31 -6.18 -5.05
CA VAL A 62 -2.10 -5.54 -4.52
C VAL A 62 -0.95 -5.67 -5.49
N ILE A 63 0.00 -4.75 -5.40
CA ILE A 63 1.16 -4.67 -6.27
C ILE A 63 2.31 -5.49 -5.69
N ILE A 64 3.03 -6.22 -6.54
CA ILE A 64 4.25 -6.91 -6.16
C ILE A 64 5.42 -5.92 -6.20
N PRO A 65 6.33 -5.92 -5.21
CA PRO A 65 7.54 -5.11 -5.29
C PRO A 65 8.28 -5.34 -6.61
N PRO A 66 8.69 -4.27 -7.31
CA PRO A 66 9.34 -4.41 -8.61
C PRO A 66 10.66 -5.18 -8.44
N PRO A 67 10.97 -6.09 -9.38
CA PRO A 67 12.21 -6.85 -9.37
C PRO A 67 13.42 -5.92 -9.63
N THR A 68 14.57 -6.26 -9.05
CA THR A 68 15.82 -5.50 -9.19
C THR A 68 16.81 -6.11 -10.18
N ASP A 69 16.51 -7.29 -10.71
CA ASP A 69 17.33 -8.04 -11.66
C ASP A 69 16.46 -8.76 -12.71
N GLU A 70 17.10 -9.21 -13.79
CA GLU A 70 16.42 -9.80 -14.95
C GLU A 70 15.79 -11.17 -14.65
N GLU A 71 16.39 -11.97 -13.78
CA GLU A 71 15.87 -13.29 -13.42
C GLU A 71 14.57 -13.15 -12.61
N ALA A 72 14.54 -12.24 -11.63
CA ALA A 72 13.36 -11.91 -10.86
C ALA A 72 12.27 -11.27 -11.73
N ALA A 73 12.65 -10.48 -12.74
CA ALA A 73 11.72 -9.90 -13.71
C ALA A 73 11.04 -10.96 -14.58
N ALA A 74 11.80 -11.92 -15.10
CA ALA A 74 11.25 -13.04 -15.85
C ALA A 74 10.28 -13.85 -14.98
N LYS A 75 10.69 -14.22 -13.77
CA LYS A 75 9.86 -15.00 -12.84
C LYS A 75 8.56 -14.28 -12.47
N SER A 76 8.64 -12.98 -12.17
CA SER A 76 7.45 -12.19 -11.78
C SER A 76 6.44 -12.09 -12.92
N SER A 77 6.94 -11.98 -14.16
CA SER A 77 6.11 -11.91 -15.37
C SER A 77 5.40 -13.22 -15.69
N ASP A 78 5.99 -14.36 -15.30
CA ASP A 78 5.38 -15.69 -15.46
C ASP A 78 4.36 -16.00 -14.35
N GLU A 79 4.59 -15.51 -13.13
CA GLU A 79 3.80 -15.85 -11.94
C GLU A 79 2.57 -14.93 -11.73
N TYR A 80 2.67 -13.65 -12.12
CA TYR A 80 1.68 -12.63 -11.79
C TYR A 80 1.06 -11.97 -13.02
N ARG A 81 -0.04 -11.23 -12.81
CA ARG A 81 -0.59 -10.36 -13.85
C ARG A 81 0.22 -9.09 -13.90
N CYS A 82 0.79 -8.78 -15.05
CA CYS A 82 1.68 -7.66 -15.22
C CYS A 82 1.25 -6.78 -16.40
N TYR A 83 1.35 -5.47 -16.22
CA TYR A 83 1.31 -4.53 -17.35
C TYR A 83 2.66 -4.46 -18.06
N ASP A 84 3.73 -4.55 -17.27
CA ASP A 84 5.12 -4.63 -17.68
C ASP A 84 5.90 -5.35 -16.57
N TRP A 85 7.15 -5.74 -16.82
CA TRP A 85 7.96 -6.54 -15.89
C TRP A 85 8.13 -5.91 -14.50
N TRP A 86 8.06 -4.58 -14.40
CA TRP A 86 8.16 -3.82 -13.16
C TRP A 86 6.80 -3.54 -12.51
N PHE A 87 5.69 -3.81 -13.20
CA PHE A 87 4.34 -3.55 -12.71
C PHE A 87 3.47 -4.81 -12.76
N CYS A 88 3.67 -5.64 -11.74
CA CYS A 88 2.91 -6.86 -11.51
C CYS A 88 1.99 -6.72 -10.29
N TYR A 89 0.84 -7.39 -10.31
CA TYR A 89 -0.13 -7.39 -9.24
C TYR A 89 -0.76 -8.77 -9.04
N LYS A 90 -1.18 -9.05 -7.80
CA LYS A 90 -1.90 -10.28 -7.42
C LYS A 90 -3.18 -9.95 -6.66
N SER A 91 -4.18 -10.80 -6.82
CA SER A 91 -5.39 -10.71 -6.00
C SER A 91 -5.05 -11.14 -4.56
N LEU A 92 -5.74 -10.56 -3.60
CA LEU A 92 -5.60 -10.89 -2.19
C LEU A 92 -6.82 -11.72 -1.79
N ASP A 93 -6.59 -12.94 -1.33
CA ASP A 93 -7.66 -13.75 -0.76
C ASP A 93 -8.00 -13.18 0.62
N TYR A 94 -9.21 -12.67 0.77
CA TYR A 94 -9.74 -12.29 2.07
C TYR A 94 -10.42 -13.52 2.67
N ASP A 95 -9.93 -13.98 3.82
CA ASP A 95 -10.70 -14.85 4.72
C ASP A 95 -11.94 -14.12 5.27
#